data_AF-A0A3B9XT73-F1
#
_entry.id   AF-A0A3B9XT73-F1
#
_cell.length_a   1.000
_cell.length_b   1.000
_cell.length_c   1.000
_cell.angle_alpha   90.00
_cell.angle_beta   90.00
_cell.angle_gamma   90.00
#
_symmetry.space_group_name_H-M   'P 1'
#
loop_
_entity.id
_entity.type
_entity.pdbx_description
1 polymer ?
#
loop_
_entity_poly.entity_id
_entity_poly.type
_entity_poly.pdbx_seq_one_letter_code
_entity_poly.pdbx_strand_id
1 'polypeptide(L)' 'MADLNILDFYKDTALVLMSLQRVFPRKMDLFVEDLIGPDQVDEFGLHTKRHEACFGAMLWLADEGFLRYG' A
#
# COMPACT_ATOMS: atom_id res chain seq x y z
N MET A 1 10.36 15.78 12.98
CA MET A 1 10.62 15.23 11.64
C MET A 1 9.47 14.29 11.29
N ALA A 2 8.29 14.86 11.04
CA ALA A 2 7.01 14.14 10.91
C ALA A 2 6.17 14.58 9.70
N ASP A 3 6.70 15.40 8.78
CA ASP A 3 5.86 16.00 7.72
C ASP A 3 6.01 15.38 6.32
N LEU A 4 6.95 14.43 6.12
CA LEU A 4 7.26 13.96 4.76
C LEU A 4 6.41 12.79 4.25
N ASN A 5 5.59 12.12 5.08
CA ASN A 5 4.92 10.86 4.65
C ASN A 5 3.39 10.89 4.69
N ILE A 6 2.75 11.98 5.15
CA ILE A 6 1.28 12.01 5.22
C ILE A 6 0.62 12.14 3.84
N LEU A 7 1.28 12.81 2.89
CA LEU A 7 0.80 12.89 1.51
C LEU A 7 0.91 11.55 0.79
N ASP A 8 2.02 10.84 0.98
CA ASP A 8 2.20 9.48 0.46
C ASP A 8 1.17 8.53 1.08
N PHE A 9 0.90 8.64 2.38
CA PHE A 9 -0.18 7.91 3.04
C PHE A 9 -1.55 8.18 2.40
N TYR A 10 -1.93 9.45 2.17
CA TYR A 10 -3.19 9.78 1.49
C TYR A 10 -3.26 9.24 0.06
N LYS A 11 -2.14 9.31 -0.67
CA LYS A 11 -2.05 8.77 -2.02
C LYS A 11 -2.20 7.25 -2.03
N ASP A 12 -1.50 6.56 -1.12
CA ASP A 12 -1.49 5.11 -1.04
C ASP A 12 -2.85 4.56 -0.63
N THR A 13 -3.46 5.14 0.40
CA THR A 13 -4.81 4.77 0.83
C THR A 13 -5.83 4.96 -0.30
N ALA A 14 -5.77 6.07 -1.04
CA ALA A 14 -6.63 6.29 -2.20
C ALA A 14 -6.41 5.27 -3.31
N LEU A 15 -5.15 4.96 -3.67
CA LEU A 15 -4.83 3.98 -4.70
C LEU A 15 -5.33 2.57 -4.32
N VAL A 16 -5.14 2.16 -3.06
CA VAL A 16 -5.65 0.90 -2.53
C VAL A 16 -7.17 0.84 -2.68
N LEU A 17 -7.89 1.82 -2.14
CA LEU A 17 -9.35 1.83 -2.16
C LEU A 17 -9.91 1.88 -3.58
N MET A 18 -9.31 2.67 -4.48
CA MET A 18 -9.71 2.73 -5.88
C MET A 18 -9.52 1.38 -6.59
N SER A 19 -8.45 0.66 -6.31
CA SER A 19 -8.21 -0.67 -6.89
C SER A 19 -9.30 -1.66 -6.46
N LEU A 20 -9.65 -1.69 -5.17
CA LEU A 20 -10.71 -2.54 -4.64
C LEU A 20 -12.09 -2.17 -5.21
N GLN A 21 -12.39 -0.87 -5.32
CA GLN A 21 -13.66 -0.39 -5.85
C GLN A 21 -13.89 -0.84 -7.30
N ARG A 22 -12.85 -0.90 -8.13
CA ARG A 22 -12.95 -1.33 -9.54
C ARG A 22 -13.35 -2.80 -9.69
N VAL A 23 -13.02 -3.63 -8.71
CA VAL A 23 -13.25 -5.09 -8.78
C VAL A 23 -14.41 -5.55 -7.89
N PHE A 24 -14.97 -4.67 -7.08
CA PHE A 24 -16.08 -4.94 -6.17
C PHE A 24 -17.24 -5.67 -6.90
N PRO A 25 -17.84 -6.72 -6.28
CA PRO A 25 -17.58 -7.26 -4.94
C PRO A 25 -16.56 -8.41 -4.92
N ARG A 26 -15.76 -8.58 -5.99
CA ARG A 26 -14.80 -9.68 -6.09
C ARG A 26 -13.57 -9.43 -5.23
N LYS A 27 -12.94 -10.51 -4.78
CA LYS A 27 -11.61 -10.48 -4.18
C LYS A 27 -10.55 -10.15 -5.24
N MET A 28 -9.46 -9.55 -4.79
CA MET A 28 -8.29 -9.22 -5.60
C MET A 28 -7.05 -9.36 -4.75
N ASP A 29 -6.00 -9.93 -5.34
CA ASP A 29 -4.66 -9.90 -4.76
C ASP A 29 -4.11 -8.47 -4.92
N LEU A 30 -3.62 -7.90 -3.83
CA LEU A 30 -3.16 -6.51 -3.79
C LEU A 30 -1.68 -6.50 -3.41
N PHE A 31 -0.84 -6.15 -4.36
CA PHE A 31 0.61 -6.04 -4.16
C PHE A 31 1.03 -4.58 -4.12
N VAL A 32 2.03 -4.28 -3.28
CA VAL A 32 2.61 -2.93 -3.17
C VAL A 32 3.13 -2.44 -4.52
N GLU A 33 3.76 -3.33 -5.28
CA GLU A 33 4.38 -3.03 -6.57
C GLU A 33 3.37 -2.61 -7.66
N ASP A 34 2.13 -3.12 -7.58
CA ASP A 34 1.05 -2.72 -8.48
C ASP A 34 0.58 -1.28 -8.22
N LEU A 35 0.82 -0.76 -7.01
CA LEU A 35 0.39 0.57 -6.57
C LEU A 35 1.45 1.64 -6.80
N ILE A 36 2.72 1.30 -6.57
CA ILE A 36 3.82 2.29 -6.53
C ILE A 36 4.91 2.02 -7.58
N GLY A 37 4.79 0.93 -8.33
CA GLY A 37 5.80 0.47 -9.27
C GLY A 37 6.79 -0.53 -8.66
N PRO A 38 7.73 -1.03 -9.48
CA PRO A 38 8.67 -2.06 -9.07
C PRO A 38 9.55 -1.58 -7.92
N ASP A 39 9.77 -2.46 -6.94
CA ASP A 39 10.70 -2.18 -5.85
C ASP A 39 12.14 -2.50 -6.25
N GLN A 40 13.07 -1.68 -5.76
CA GLN A 40 14.51 -1.90 -5.92
C GLN A 40 15.11 -2.19 -4.56
N VAL A 41 15.18 -3.47 -4.23
CA VAL A 41 15.80 -3.93 -2.99
C VAL A 41 17.30 -3.67 -3.01
N ASP A 42 17.87 -3.40 -1.84
CA ASP A 42 19.31 -3.26 -1.69
C ASP A 42 20.07 -4.60 -1.77
N GLU A 43 21.39 -4.57 -1.59
CA GLU A 43 22.26 -5.76 -1.63
C GLU A 43 21.91 -6.83 -0.59
N PHE A 44 21.11 -6.48 0.43
CA PHE A 44 20.65 -7.38 1.48
C PHE A 44 19.18 -7.78 1.31
N GLY A 45 18.51 -7.32 0.25
CA GLY A 45 17.11 -7.59 0.00
C GLY A 45 16.14 -6.68 0.76
N LEU A 46 16.61 -5.57 1.35
CA LEU A 46 15.72 -4.64 2.05
C LEU A 46 14.95 -3.77 1.06
N HIS A 47 13.64 -3.70 1.29
CA HIS A 47 12.73 -2.88 0.51
C HIS A 47 13.03 -1.39 0.65
N THR A 48 12.67 -0.62 -0.37
CA THR A 48 12.81 0.84 -0.30
C THR A 48 11.87 1.42 0.76
N LYS A 49 12.24 2.58 1.33
CA LYS A 49 11.34 3.34 2.24
C LYS A 49 9.96 3.62 1.64
N ARG A 50 9.90 3.74 0.31
CA ARG A 50 8.65 4.00 -0.42
C ARG A 50 7.75 2.77 -0.45
N HIS A 51 8.34 1.59 -0.63
CA HIS A 51 7.67 0.30 -0.50
C HIS A 51 7.17 0.09 0.94
N GLU A 52 8.03 0.29 1.93
CA GLU A 52 7.66 0.19 3.35
C GLU A 52 6.52 1.16 3.72
N ALA A 53 6.53 2.38 3.19
CA ALA A 53 5.47 3.36 3.43
C ALA A 53 4.11 2.92 2.86
N CYS A 54 4.08 2.41 1.62
CA CYS A 54 2.85 1.89 1.01
C CYS A 54 2.33 0.68 1.78
N PHE A 55 3.23 -0.24 2.13
CA PHE A 55 2.89 -1.40 2.93
C PHE A 55 2.31 -1.00 4.29
N GLY A 56 2.90 -0.01 4.96
CA GLY A 56 2.37 0.57 6.19
C GLY A 56 0.96 1.15 6.03
N ALA A 57 0.67 1.83 4.92
CA ALA A 57 -0.68 2.33 4.62
C ALA A 57 -1.70 1.19 4.42
N MET A 58 -1.29 0.10 3.77
CA MET A 58 -2.11 -1.11 3.63
C MET A 58 -2.40 -1.77 4.98
N LEU A 59 -1.40 -1.88 5.86
CA LEU A 59 -1.59 -2.40 7.21
C LEU A 59 -2.58 -1.54 8.01
N TRP A 60 -2.43 -0.21 7.96
CA TRP A 60 -3.37 0.70 8.61
C TRP A 60 -4.80 0.53 8.10
N LEU A 61 -5.00 0.40 6.77
CA LEU A 61 -6.33 0.13 6.20
C LEU A 61 -6.91 -1.23 6.63
N ALA A 62 -6.07 -2.24 6.86
CA ALA A 62 -6.51 -3.52 7.39
C ALA A 62 -6.93 -3.41 8.85
N ASP A 63 -6.16 -2.69 9.68
CA ASP A 63 -6.48 -2.45 11.08
C ASP A 63 -7.80 -1.68 11.25
N GLU A 64 -8.07 -0.71 10.38
CA GLU A 64 -9.33 0.05 10.34
C GLU A 64 -10.49 -0.73 9.68
N GLY A 65 -10.23 -1.94 9.16
CA GLY A 65 -11.25 -2.85 8.63
C GLY A 65 -11.69 -2.57 7.18
N PHE A 66 -10.97 -1.70 6.46
CA PHE A 66 -11.16 -1.45 5.03
C PHE A 66 -10.56 -2.56 4.15
N LEU A 67 -9.51 -3.22 4.63
CA LEU A 67 -8.96 -4.45 4.02
C LEU A 67 -9.26 -5.65 4.90
N ARG A 68 -9.55 -6.80 4.25
CA ARG A 68 -9.78 -8.08 4.94
C ARG A 68 -9.07 -9.18 4.18
N TYR A 69 -8.35 -10.01 4.93
CA TYR A 69 -7.76 -11.24 4.42
C TYR A 69 -8.82 -12.34 4.37
N GLY A 70 -8.81 -13.19 3.34
CA GLY A 70 -9.63 -14.41 3.36
C GLY A 70 -9.73 -15.13 2.05
#